data_AF-A0A416MB71-F1
#
_entry.id   AF-A0A416MB71-F1
#
_cell.length_a   1.000
_cell.length_b   1.000
_cell.length_c   1.000
_cell.angle_alpha   90.00
_cell.angle_beta   90.00
_cell.angle_gamma   90.00
#
_symmetry.space_group_name_H-M   'P 1'
#
loop_
_entity.id
_entity.type
_entity.pdbx_description
1 polymer ?
#
loop_
_entity_poly.entity_id
_entity_poly.type
_entity_poly.pdbx_seq_one_letter_code
_entity_poly.pdbx_strand_id
1 'polypeptide(L)'
;MYNLNGENVNDNPNGFSGNEPAGTPSPDNNAQMNYGQPAPEQQTYNQPENGSQTYDAPNANQQQAFNQTDYNPNSFNQNAYNQSAYNQPDYGQQAFNNGNTYNGNSYNAAPSYNINGDAPKKSCVFGVLGLILGIAALPFGWFVPIIGIILGIAAIILSILGMGKNRDLRGAAIAGLIISILATIFSIGVIVYAVINVSKTLSNAGKELFDNSGITSDLDDFDFDSDSDDSDDYDDSDYSDYSYGDDKEVPLDNVVLYSANDVTITATSIVYSYYDDSVIPEIKVTVENNTSNDLGINVDYCAINGVTMYGYISGDVAAGKKSNEELSISSDDFTLTGFDSIDNIKLQVSFYDSDTYDTLIDDGVVQDINLSDSYTPFSISSVPGAVALDSSNGINAYYVGTTTGWDDTLVFVFYIENTTDKTCVAESDDFSINDFMQDDYGYGYLLPGTGTFMSIEANDDITSIDDVTNASIKFEVRDYDSYETFYSSDELTFISNN
;
A
#
# COMPACT_ATOMS: atom_id res chain seq x y z
N MET A 1 -8.47 17.71 4.55
CA MET A 1 -7.97 18.24 5.84
C MET A 1 -7.14 19.50 5.59
N TYR A 2 -6.82 20.32 6.59
CA TYR A 2 -6.34 21.68 6.36
C TYR A 2 -4.95 21.79 5.70
N ASN A 3 -4.90 22.62 4.66
CA ASN A 3 -3.71 23.12 3.97
C ASN A 3 -2.65 23.68 4.96
N LEU A 4 -1.36 23.41 4.73
CA LEU A 4 -0.20 23.71 5.60
C LEU A 4 0.09 25.22 5.87
N ASN A 5 -0.83 26.13 5.51
CA ASN A 5 -0.70 27.57 5.71
C ASN A 5 -1.28 28.04 7.06
N GLY A 6 -0.68 27.60 8.18
CA GLY A 6 -1.03 28.07 9.51
C GLY A 6 -0.52 29.49 9.80
N GLU A 7 -1.41 30.47 10.02
CA GLU A 7 -1.02 31.83 10.41
C GLU A 7 -0.40 31.88 11.82
N ASN A 8 0.91 32.09 11.90
CA ASN A 8 1.61 32.18 13.19
C ASN A 8 1.54 33.62 13.76
N VAL A 9 0.47 33.92 14.50
CA VAL A 9 0.20 35.26 15.06
C VAL A 9 1.04 35.56 16.30
N ASN A 10 2.33 35.92 16.10
CA ASN A 10 3.25 36.30 17.17
C ASN A 10 3.58 37.80 17.18
N ASP A 11 2.69 38.58 17.78
CA ASP A 11 2.79 40.04 17.91
C ASP A 11 3.75 40.42 19.08
N ASN A 12 4.97 40.87 18.78
CA ASN A 12 5.93 41.37 19.79
C ASN A 12 6.53 42.75 19.41
N PRO A 13 5.95 43.87 19.89
CA PRO A 13 6.29 45.19 19.41
C PRO A 13 7.45 45.86 20.18
N ASN A 14 8.69 45.78 19.65
CA ASN A 14 9.81 46.65 20.06
C ASN A 14 10.79 46.94 18.91
N GLY A 15 10.38 47.79 17.96
CA GLY A 15 11.27 48.27 16.90
C GLY A 15 12.15 49.47 17.33
N PHE A 16 13.34 49.58 16.73
CA PHE A 16 14.09 50.84 16.62
C PHE A 16 14.78 50.94 15.26
N SER A 17 14.89 52.17 14.73
CA SER A 17 15.18 52.46 13.31
C SER A 17 16.60 52.93 13.04
N GLY A 18 17.04 52.87 11.76
CA GLY A 18 18.30 53.55 11.38
C GLY A 18 18.87 53.36 9.97
N ASN A 19 18.22 53.94 8.94
CA ASN A 19 18.84 54.55 7.74
C ASN A 19 19.71 53.73 6.75
N GLU A 20 19.28 53.71 5.48
CA GLU A 20 20.19 53.72 4.32
C GLU A 20 20.96 55.07 4.20
N PRO A 21 21.90 55.21 3.24
CA PRO A 21 21.48 55.80 1.97
C PRO A 21 22.14 55.21 0.71
N ALA A 22 21.40 55.22 -0.40
CA ALA A 22 21.90 54.86 -1.73
C ALA A 22 22.83 55.92 -2.37
N GLY A 23 23.65 55.50 -3.35
CA GLY A 23 24.42 56.43 -4.20
C GLY A 23 25.36 55.73 -5.20
N THR A 24 25.02 55.78 -6.49
CA THR A 24 25.95 55.44 -7.59
C THR A 24 26.82 56.63 -7.97
N PRO A 25 28.00 56.40 -8.58
CA PRO A 25 28.12 56.73 -10.01
C PRO A 25 29.08 55.83 -10.82
N SER A 26 29.00 55.97 -12.14
CA SER A 26 29.91 55.41 -13.17
C SER A 26 29.72 56.22 -14.47
N PRO A 27 30.63 56.23 -15.46
CA PRO A 27 31.99 55.68 -15.54
C PRO A 27 33.07 56.79 -15.72
N ASP A 28 34.37 56.44 -15.85
CA ASP A 28 35.04 56.40 -17.18
C ASP A 28 36.60 56.26 -17.16
N ASN A 29 37.14 55.66 -18.22
CA ASN A 29 38.51 55.74 -18.78
C ASN A 29 39.81 55.41 -17.96
N ASN A 30 40.25 54.15 -18.13
CA ASN A 30 41.47 53.77 -18.89
C ASN A 30 42.90 54.12 -18.36
N ALA A 31 43.59 53.13 -17.79
CA ALA A 31 45.07 53.07 -17.71
C ALA A 31 45.60 51.62 -17.76
N GLN A 32 46.49 51.33 -18.72
CA GLN A 32 47.02 49.99 -19.00
C GLN A 32 48.29 49.68 -18.19
N MET A 33 48.32 48.57 -17.45
CA MET A 33 49.56 47.91 -16.99
C MET A 33 49.40 46.38 -16.93
N ASN A 34 50.52 45.66 -17.13
CA ASN A 34 50.59 44.21 -17.33
C ASN A 34 51.51 43.57 -16.29
N TYR A 35 51.03 42.56 -15.54
CA TYR A 35 51.86 41.58 -14.86
C TYR A 35 51.21 40.18 -14.88
N GLY A 36 52.06 39.15 -14.89
CA GLY A 36 51.69 37.79 -15.33
C GLY A 36 51.10 36.86 -14.27
N GLN A 37 50.38 35.86 -14.77
CA GLN A 37 49.74 34.76 -14.06
C GLN A 37 50.74 33.65 -13.67
N PRO A 38 50.82 33.22 -12.40
CA PRO A 38 51.44 31.96 -12.01
C PRO A 38 50.55 30.75 -12.37
N ALA A 39 51.16 29.62 -12.70
CA ALA A 39 50.46 28.35 -12.95
C ALA A 39 50.40 27.48 -11.67
N PRO A 40 49.39 26.61 -11.49
CA PRO A 40 49.36 25.64 -10.39
C PRO A 40 50.50 24.62 -10.48
N GLU A 41 51.02 24.20 -9.33
CA GLU A 41 52.15 23.28 -9.22
C GLU A 41 51.71 21.81 -9.33
N GLN A 42 52.48 20.98 -10.06
CA GLN A 42 52.26 19.53 -10.13
C GLN A 42 52.87 18.84 -8.90
N GLN A 43 52.07 18.10 -8.14
CA GLN A 43 52.60 17.18 -7.12
C GLN A 43 52.82 15.79 -7.70
N THR A 44 54.08 15.34 -7.66
CA THR A 44 54.48 13.99 -8.09
C THR A 44 54.45 13.03 -6.90
N TYR A 45 53.61 12.00 -6.95
CA TYR A 45 53.61 10.93 -5.95
C TYR A 45 54.59 9.81 -6.34
N ASN A 46 55.53 9.48 -5.46
CA ASN A 46 56.52 8.42 -5.71
C ASN A 46 56.02 7.06 -5.21
N GLN A 47 56.05 6.06 -6.10
CA GLN A 47 55.70 4.67 -5.79
C GLN A 47 56.89 3.94 -5.11
N PRO A 48 56.65 3.14 -4.05
CA PRO A 48 57.62 2.17 -3.55
C PRO A 48 57.52 0.82 -4.30
N GLU A 49 58.67 0.24 -4.64
CA GLU A 49 58.82 -0.99 -5.44
C GLU A 49 59.19 -2.20 -4.55
N ASN A 50 58.40 -3.29 -4.57
CA ASN A 50 58.86 -4.61 -4.10
C ASN A 50 57.95 -5.79 -4.52
N GLY A 51 58.52 -6.99 -4.64
CA GLY A 51 57.83 -8.25 -4.32
C GLY A 51 56.99 -8.94 -5.40
N SER A 52 57.62 -9.46 -6.47
CA SER A 52 56.95 -10.39 -7.39
C SER A 52 56.82 -11.81 -6.80
N GLN A 53 55.60 -12.34 -6.68
CA GLN A 53 55.36 -13.78 -6.50
C GLN A 53 54.32 -14.30 -7.49
N THR A 54 54.69 -15.33 -8.25
CA THR A 54 53.84 -16.07 -9.18
C THR A 54 53.14 -17.23 -8.50
N TYR A 55 51.89 -17.51 -8.87
CA TYR A 55 51.22 -18.78 -8.56
C TYR A 55 50.59 -19.35 -9.83
N ASP A 56 51.05 -20.54 -10.24
CA ASP A 56 50.48 -21.31 -11.35
C ASP A 56 49.24 -22.10 -10.91
N ALA A 57 48.30 -22.27 -11.82
CA ALA A 57 47.14 -23.15 -11.65
C ALA A 57 47.41 -24.57 -12.20
N PRO A 58 46.97 -25.63 -11.51
CA PRO A 58 46.82 -26.96 -12.10
C PRO A 58 45.34 -27.40 -12.18
N ASN A 59 44.93 -27.95 -13.32
CA ASN A 59 43.61 -28.57 -13.53
C ASN A 59 43.80 -30.01 -14.03
N ALA A 60 43.29 -31.01 -13.29
CA ALA A 60 42.99 -32.34 -13.83
C ALA A 60 42.08 -33.19 -12.92
N ASN A 61 41.05 -33.77 -13.52
CA ASN A 61 40.09 -34.74 -12.96
C ASN A 61 40.70 -35.92 -12.17
N GLN A 62 39.96 -36.37 -11.13
CA GLN A 62 39.66 -37.80 -10.96
C GLN A 62 38.41 -38.05 -10.10
N GLN A 63 37.73 -39.17 -10.36
CA GLN A 63 36.49 -39.59 -9.69
C GLN A 63 36.78 -40.55 -8.52
N GLN A 64 35.98 -40.51 -7.44
CA GLN A 64 35.17 -41.65 -6.98
C GLN A 64 34.26 -41.27 -5.78
N ALA A 65 33.17 -42.01 -5.61
CA ALA A 65 32.14 -41.76 -4.59
C ALA A 65 32.22 -42.75 -3.42
N PHE A 66 31.74 -42.36 -2.24
CA PHE A 66 31.44 -43.25 -1.11
C PHE A 66 30.17 -42.82 -0.36
N ASN A 67 29.55 -43.76 0.35
CA ASN A 67 28.18 -43.65 0.86
C ASN A 67 28.04 -42.95 2.23
N GLN A 68 26.84 -42.44 2.51
CA GLN A 68 26.37 -42.16 3.87
C GLN A 68 26.21 -43.47 4.68
N THR A 69 26.59 -43.45 5.96
CA THR A 69 26.01 -44.30 7.03
C THR A 69 26.25 -43.60 8.39
N ASP A 70 25.37 -43.84 9.35
CA ASP A 70 25.27 -43.12 10.63
C ASP A 70 26.46 -43.25 11.58
N TYR A 71 26.73 -42.19 12.37
CA TYR A 71 27.23 -42.38 13.74
C TYR A 71 26.89 -41.22 14.69
N ASN A 72 26.24 -41.54 15.81
CA ASN A 72 26.14 -40.71 17.01
C ASN A 72 26.16 -41.66 18.23
N PRO A 73 27.12 -41.50 19.14
CA PRO A 73 26.70 -41.29 20.53
C PRO A 73 27.61 -40.35 21.33
N ASN A 74 27.01 -39.44 22.12
CA ASN A 74 27.21 -39.45 23.58
C ASN A 74 26.17 -38.61 24.32
N SER A 75 25.99 -38.88 25.61
CA SER A 75 24.86 -38.38 26.43
C SER A 75 25.25 -38.05 27.87
N PHE A 76 24.48 -37.17 28.51
CA PHE A 76 24.43 -36.96 29.97
C PHE A 76 22.98 -36.74 30.44
N ASN A 77 22.73 -36.82 31.75
CA ASN A 77 21.54 -37.54 32.25
C ASN A 77 20.96 -37.03 33.61
N GLN A 78 19.63 -36.96 33.72
CA GLN A 78 18.70 -37.23 34.85
C GLN A 78 17.27 -36.80 34.43
N ASN A 79 16.10 -37.26 34.92
CA ASN A 79 15.61 -38.31 35.85
C ASN A 79 14.20 -38.74 35.28
N ALA A 80 13.57 -39.91 35.50
CA ALA A 80 13.21 -40.70 36.71
C ALA A 80 12.17 -39.98 37.62
N TYR A 81 11.04 -40.54 38.06
CA TYR A 81 10.40 -41.88 38.02
C TYR A 81 8.98 -41.78 37.36
N ASN A 82 7.95 -42.65 37.46
CA ASN A 82 7.61 -43.80 38.34
C ASN A 82 6.59 -44.79 37.68
N GLN A 83 5.90 -45.62 38.47
CA GLN A 83 5.04 -46.77 38.07
C GLN A 83 3.53 -46.46 38.05
N SER A 84 2.66 -47.20 37.32
CA SER A 84 2.14 -48.54 37.70
C SER A 84 1.35 -49.23 36.57
N ALA A 85 1.11 -50.56 36.67
CA ALA A 85 0.42 -51.39 35.65
C ALA A 85 -0.55 -52.42 36.28
N TYR A 86 -1.44 -53.05 35.48
CA TYR A 86 -2.23 -54.25 35.86
C TYR A 86 -2.59 -55.16 34.66
N ASN A 87 -3.28 -56.28 34.91
CA ASN A 87 -3.11 -57.57 34.20
C ASN A 87 -4.10 -57.99 33.08
N GLN A 88 -3.66 -59.05 32.37
CA GLN A 88 -4.32 -59.96 31.40
C GLN A 88 -5.55 -60.74 31.96
N PRO A 89 -6.32 -61.60 31.19
CA PRO A 89 -5.86 -62.59 30.19
C PRO A 89 -6.71 -62.82 28.90
N ASP A 90 -6.24 -63.80 28.11
CA ASP A 90 -6.71 -64.27 26.77
C ASP A 90 -7.84 -65.33 26.81
N TYR A 91 -8.54 -65.53 25.68
CA TYR A 91 -9.20 -66.78 25.27
C TYR A 91 -9.46 -66.82 23.75
N GLY A 92 -8.61 -67.51 22.97
CA GLY A 92 -8.72 -67.61 21.51
C GLY A 92 -9.33 -68.92 20.95
N GLN A 93 -9.29 -69.08 19.62
CA GLN A 93 -9.40 -70.40 18.96
C GLN A 93 -8.83 -70.39 17.53
N GLN A 94 -8.25 -71.52 17.12
CA GLN A 94 -7.80 -71.84 15.76
C GLN A 94 -8.94 -72.65 15.05
N ALA A 95 -8.90 -73.09 13.78
CA ALA A 95 -7.79 -73.27 12.85
C ALA A 95 -8.25 -73.47 11.37
N PHE A 96 -7.25 -73.68 10.51
CA PHE A 96 -7.28 -74.51 9.29
C PHE A 96 -7.72 -73.93 7.92
N ASN A 97 -7.37 -74.68 6.88
CA ASN A 97 -7.04 -74.27 5.52
C ASN A 97 -7.50 -75.37 4.53
N ASN A 98 -8.07 -75.02 3.36
CA ASN A 98 -7.90 -75.75 2.08
C ASN A 98 -8.58 -75.06 0.86
N GLY A 99 -7.93 -75.09 -0.31
CA GLY A 99 -8.59 -75.51 -1.57
C GLY A 99 -9.18 -74.48 -2.53
N ASN A 100 -8.48 -74.22 -3.65
CA ASN A 100 -9.06 -73.69 -4.90
C ASN A 100 -9.88 -74.76 -5.64
N THR A 101 -10.94 -74.37 -6.38
CA THR A 101 -11.42 -75.03 -7.62
C THR A 101 -12.31 -74.07 -8.42
N TYR A 102 -12.39 -74.24 -9.75
CA TYR A 102 -13.02 -73.35 -10.73
C TYR A 102 -14.35 -73.90 -11.31
N ASN A 103 -15.14 -72.99 -11.91
CA ASN A 103 -16.15 -73.23 -12.97
C ASN A 103 -17.55 -73.77 -12.57
N GLY A 104 -18.61 -73.23 -13.20
CA GLY A 104 -20.00 -73.71 -13.10
C GLY A 104 -21.08 -72.70 -13.55
N ASN A 105 -21.43 -72.66 -14.84
CA ASN A 105 -22.58 -71.90 -15.35
C ASN A 105 -23.93 -72.50 -14.92
N SER A 106 -24.95 -71.66 -14.66
CA SER A 106 -26.35 -71.88 -15.12
C SER A 106 -27.27 -70.67 -14.91
N TYR A 107 -28.41 -70.68 -15.60
CA TYR A 107 -29.34 -69.56 -15.81
C TYR A 107 -30.62 -69.62 -14.95
N ASN A 108 -31.26 -68.46 -14.80
CA ASN A 108 -32.72 -68.22 -14.73
C ASN A 108 -33.49 -68.43 -13.39
N ALA A 109 -33.92 -67.30 -12.78
CA ALA A 109 -35.17 -67.17 -12.03
C ALA A 109 -35.67 -65.70 -12.04
N ALA A 110 -36.97 -65.48 -11.89
CA ALA A 110 -37.67 -64.20 -12.10
C ALA A 110 -37.34 -63.08 -11.07
N PRO A 111 -37.60 -61.78 -11.39
CA PRO A 111 -37.39 -60.68 -10.47
C PRO A 111 -38.42 -60.67 -9.32
N SER A 112 -37.95 -60.98 -8.10
CA SER A 112 -38.74 -60.83 -6.88
C SER A 112 -38.86 -59.36 -6.49
N TYR A 113 -40.08 -58.83 -6.41
CA TYR A 113 -40.37 -57.53 -5.83
C TYR A 113 -40.05 -57.56 -4.32
N ASN A 114 -38.90 -57.01 -3.93
CA ASN A 114 -38.46 -57.04 -2.54
C ASN A 114 -39.16 -55.92 -1.73
N ILE A 115 -40.24 -56.26 -1.04
CA ILE A 115 -40.84 -55.39 -0.02
C ILE A 115 -39.97 -55.46 1.24
N ASN A 116 -38.84 -54.74 1.20
CA ASN A 116 -38.12 -54.27 2.37
C ASN A 116 -37.80 -52.80 2.08
N GLY A 117 -38.43 -51.88 2.82
CA GLY A 117 -38.22 -50.46 2.62
C GLY A 117 -36.76 -50.08 2.91
N ASP A 118 -36.22 -49.13 2.13
CA ASP A 118 -34.88 -48.61 2.34
C ASP A 118 -34.68 -48.25 3.82
N ALA A 119 -33.60 -48.77 4.42
CA ALA A 119 -33.18 -48.30 5.74
C ALA A 119 -33.00 -46.77 5.66
N PRO A 120 -33.57 -45.99 6.59
CA PRO A 120 -33.71 -44.55 6.42
C PRO A 120 -32.35 -43.92 6.13
N LYS A 121 -32.21 -43.33 4.93
CA LYS A 121 -30.97 -42.68 4.50
C LYS A 121 -30.51 -41.74 5.62
N LYS A 122 -29.32 -41.97 6.17
CA LYS A 122 -28.74 -41.09 7.18
C LYS A 122 -28.54 -39.71 6.56
N SER A 123 -29.49 -38.81 6.79
CA SER A 123 -29.34 -37.40 6.45
C SER A 123 -28.18 -36.81 7.25
N CYS A 124 -27.38 -35.96 6.63
CA CYS A 124 -26.41 -35.16 7.37
C CYS A 124 -27.21 -34.09 8.13
N VAL A 125 -27.47 -34.33 9.42
CA VAL A 125 -28.32 -33.47 10.26
C VAL A 125 -27.85 -32.01 10.19
N PHE A 126 -26.53 -31.77 10.20
CA PHE A 126 -25.94 -30.44 10.08
C PHE A 126 -26.25 -29.76 8.74
N GLY A 127 -26.16 -30.48 7.61
CA GLY A 127 -26.53 -29.94 6.30
C GLY A 127 -28.04 -29.64 6.15
N VAL A 128 -28.90 -30.41 6.83
CA VAL A 128 -30.34 -30.12 6.88
C VAL A 128 -30.63 -28.93 7.79
N LEU A 129 -29.94 -28.80 8.93
CA LEU A 129 -30.05 -27.63 9.82
C LEU A 129 -29.54 -26.35 9.13
N GLY A 130 -28.41 -26.40 8.44
CA GLY A 130 -27.88 -25.28 7.64
C GLY A 130 -28.87 -24.82 6.58
N LEU A 131 -29.49 -25.74 5.84
CA LEU A 131 -30.55 -25.42 4.87
C LEU A 131 -31.79 -24.78 5.52
N ILE A 132 -32.26 -25.30 6.66
CA ILE A 132 -33.41 -24.73 7.39
C ILE A 132 -33.10 -23.32 7.89
N LEU A 133 -31.90 -23.09 8.43
CA LEU A 133 -31.47 -21.79 8.93
C LEU A 133 -31.25 -20.77 7.80
N GLY A 134 -30.70 -21.19 6.66
CA GLY A 134 -30.55 -20.33 5.48
C GLY A 134 -31.91 -19.91 4.90
N ILE A 135 -32.90 -20.80 4.88
CA ILE A 135 -34.28 -20.47 4.49
C ILE A 135 -34.95 -19.55 5.53
N ALA A 136 -34.69 -19.73 6.83
CA ALA A 136 -35.21 -18.88 7.89
C ALA A 136 -34.56 -17.48 7.91
N ALA A 137 -33.29 -17.36 7.52
CA ALA A 137 -32.57 -16.09 7.48
C ALA A 137 -33.22 -15.07 6.51
N LEU A 138 -33.85 -15.52 5.42
CA LEU A 138 -34.51 -14.65 4.44
C LEU A 138 -35.63 -13.77 5.05
N PRO A 139 -36.70 -14.32 5.67
CA PRO A 139 -37.72 -13.49 6.31
C PRO A 139 -37.20 -12.73 7.54
N PHE A 140 -36.25 -13.28 8.31
CA PHE A 140 -35.68 -12.54 9.45
C PHE A 140 -34.79 -11.37 9.01
N GLY A 141 -34.09 -11.48 7.88
CA GLY A 141 -33.34 -10.40 7.24
C GLY A 141 -34.20 -9.19 6.85
N TRP A 142 -35.49 -9.42 6.55
CA TRP A 142 -36.45 -8.35 6.24
C TRP A 142 -37.04 -7.69 7.49
N PHE A 143 -37.35 -8.45 8.55
CA PHE A 143 -38.07 -7.94 9.72
C PHE A 143 -37.18 -7.56 10.92
N VAL A 144 -36.04 -8.23 11.11
CA VAL A 144 -35.04 -7.90 12.15
C VAL A 144 -33.64 -8.22 11.61
N PRO A 145 -33.03 -7.33 10.80
CA PRO A 145 -31.88 -7.68 9.95
C PRO A 145 -30.67 -8.24 10.70
N ILE A 146 -30.40 -7.76 11.92
CA ILE A 146 -29.34 -8.28 12.80
C ILE A 146 -29.52 -9.78 13.09
N ILE A 147 -30.76 -10.23 13.33
CA ILE A 147 -31.07 -11.66 13.51
C ILE A 147 -30.93 -12.42 12.18
N GLY A 148 -31.29 -11.79 11.05
CA GLY A 148 -31.04 -12.34 9.71
C GLY A 148 -29.57 -12.68 9.46
N ILE A 149 -28.66 -11.74 9.77
CA ILE A 149 -27.20 -11.94 9.65
C ILE A 149 -26.70 -13.07 10.57
N ILE A 150 -27.09 -13.07 11.85
CA ILE A 150 -26.66 -14.10 12.81
C ILE A 150 -27.14 -15.50 12.36
N LEU A 151 -28.36 -15.62 11.84
CA LEU A 151 -28.88 -16.88 11.28
C LEU A 151 -28.20 -17.27 9.96
N GLY A 152 -27.86 -16.31 9.10
CA GLY A 152 -27.11 -16.53 7.86
C GLY A 152 -25.71 -17.08 8.12
N ILE A 153 -24.96 -16.46 9.03
CA ILE A 153 -23.61 -16.92 9.44
C ILE A 153 -23.69 -18.32 10.08
N ALA A 154 -24.66 -18.57 10.97
CA ALA A 154 -24.88 -19.90 11.54
C ALA A 154 -25.23 -20.96 10.47
N ALA A 155 -26.00 -20.59 9.46
CA ALA A 155 -26.34 -21.46 8.33
C ALA A 155 -25.14 -21.79 7.44
N ILE A 156 -24.25 -20.82 7.18
CA ILE A 156 -22.96 -21.02 6.47
C ILE A 156 -22.11 -22.04 7.23
N ILE A 157 -21.86 -21.80 8.52
CA ILE A 157 -21.02 -22.67 9.38
C ILE A 157 -21.59 -24.11 9.42
N LEU A 158 -22.90 -24.27 9.64
CA LEU A 158 -23.53 -25.60 9.69
C LEU A 158 -23.57 -26.30 8.32
N SER A 159 -23.65 -25.54 7.22
CA SER A 159 -23.53 -26.10 5.86
C SER A 159 -22.12 -26.60 5.58
N ILE A 160 -21.08 -25.86 5.99
CA ILE A 160 -19.67 -26.25 5.89
C ILE A 160 -19.39 -27.51 6.73
N LEU A 161 -19.81 -27.52 8.00
CA LEU A 161 -19.71 -28.71 8.87
C LEU A 161 -20.55 -29.89 8.35
N GLY A 162 -21.56 -29.64 7.52
CA GLY A 162 -22.32 -30.65 6.79
C GLY A 162 -21.53 -31.39 5.71
N MET A 163 -20.40 -30.84 5.22
CA MET A 163 -19.58 -31.39 4.13
C MET A 163 -18.60 -32.49 4.58
N GLY A 164 -19.12 -33.52 5.26
CA GLY A 164 -18.35 -34.71 5.63
C GLY A 164 -17.78 -35.49 4.42
N LYS A 165 -16.89 -36.46 4.69
CA LYS A 165 -16.17 -37.25 3.66
C LYS A 165 -17.05 -38.08 2.71
N ASN A 166 -18.36 -38.23 2.99
CA ASN A 166 -19.28 -39.00 2.15
C ASN A 166 -19.90 -38.14 1.04
N ARG A 167 -19.93 -38.64 -0.20
CA ARG A 167 -20.34 -37.85 -1.38
C ARG A 167 -21.86 -37.70 -1.51
N ASP A 168 -22.63 -38.67 -1.03
CA ASP A 168 -24.08 -38.83 -1.31
C ASP A 168 -25.00 -37.82 -0.61
N LEU A 169 -24.44 -36.95 0.25
CA LEU A 169 -25.19 -35.99 1.07
C LEU A 169 -24.82 -34.53 0.75
N ARG A 170 -23.88 -34.29 -0.17
CA ARG A 170 -23.31 -32.96 -0.44
C ARG A 170 -24.32 -31.96 -1.02
N GLY A 171 -25.30 -32.43 -1.81
CA GLY A 171 -26.27 -31.55 -2.47
C GLY A 171 -27.08 -30.67 -1.51
N ALA A 172 -27.46 -31.17 -0.34
CA ALA A 172 -28.19 -30.39 0.66
C ALA A 172 -27.31 -29.33 1.34
N ALA A 173 -26.04 -29.67 1.63
CA ALA A 173 -25.07 -28.74 2.22
C ALA A 173 -24.68 -27.61 1.23
N ILE A 174 -24.48 -27.96 -0.04
CA ILE A 174 -24.17 -26.98 -1.10
C ILE A 174 -25.37 -26.04 -1.33
N ALA A 175 -26.60 -26.58 -1.39
CA ALA A 175 -27.80 -25.76 -1.50
C ALA A 175 -28.00 -24.84 -0.29
N GLY A 176 -27.79 -25.35 0.93
CA GLY A 176 -27.85 -24.55 2.16
C GLY A 176 -26.83 -23.40 2.15
N LEU A 177 -25.57 -23.69 1.77
CA LEU A 177 -24.51 -22.70 1.66
C LEU A 177 -24.87 -21.57 0.68
N ILE A 178 -25.26 -21.90 -0.55
CA ILE A 178 -25.63 -20.91 -1.58
C ILE A 178 -26.80 -20.03 -1.12
N ILE A 179 -27.85 -20.63 -0.54
CA ILE A 179 -29.01 -19.89 -0.01
C ILE A 179 -28.59 -18.96 1.14
N SER A 180 -27.73 -19.43 2.05
CA SER A 180 -27.27 -18.61 3.19
C SER A 180 -26.39 -17.43 2.79
N ILE A 181 -25.56 -17.56 1.74
CA ILE A 181 -24.75 -16.46 1.20
C ILE A 181 -25.68 -15.39 0.60
N LEU A 182 -26.61 -15.79 -0.28
CA LEU A 182 -27.58 -14.88 -0.89
C LEU A 182 -28.49 -14.20 0.16
N ALA A 183 -28.92 -14.92 1.19
CA ALA A 183 -29.69 -14.36 2.30
C ALA A 183 -28.91 -13.34 3.13
N THR A 184 -27.59 -13.55 3.31
CA THR A 184 -26.72 -12.64 4.06
C THR A 184 -26.50 -11.35 3.27
N ILE A 185 -26.19 -11.43 1.97
CA ILE A 185 -26.04 -10.27 1.08
C ILE A 185 -27.35 -9.45 1.03
N PHE A 186 -28.50 -10.12 0.89
CA PHE A 186 -29.81 -9.46 0.92
C PHE A 186 -30.08 -8.76 2.26
N SER A 187 -29.73 -9.38 3.38
CA SER A 187 -29.89 -8.78 4.72
C SER A 187 -29.03 -7.52 4.91
N ILE A 188 -27.80 -7.52 4.37
CA ILE A 188 -26.91 -6.35 4.38
C ILE A 188 -27.52 -5.20 3.56
N GLY A 189 -28.01 -5.49 2.35
CA GLY A 189 -28.69 -4.48 1.52
C GLY A 189 -29.93 -3.87 2.19
N VAL A 190 -30.71 -4.66 2.94
CA VAL A 190 -31.84 -4.16 3.74
C VAL A 190 -31.37 -3.26 4.89
N ILE A 191 -30.22 -3.53 5.51
CA ILE A 191 -29.63 -2.65 6.55
C ILE A 191 -29.21 -1.31 5.95
N VAL A 192 -28.44 -1.33 4.85
CA VAL A 192 -27.99 -0.09 4.18
C VAL A 192 -29.20 0.77 3.78
N TYR A 193 -30.22 0.17 3.17
CA TYR A 193 -31.47 0.87 2.85
C TYR A 193 -32.19 1.41 4.09
N ALA A 194 -32.28 0.63 5.18
CA ALA A 194 -32.91 1.09 6.42
C ALA A 194 -32.15 2.25 7.07
N VAL A 195 -30.82 2.20 7.12
CA VAL A 195 -29.96 3.27 7.64
C VAL A 195 -30.17 4.55 6.83
N ILE A 196 -30.09 4.50 5.50
CA ILE A 196 -30.32 5.67 4.63
C ILE A 196 -31.68 6.33 4.92
N ASN A 197 -32.75 5.54 5.09
CA ASN A 197 -34.08 6.10 5.37
C ASN A 197 -34.23 6.66 6.80
N VAL A 198 -33.61 6.02 7.80
CA VAL A 198 -33.59 6.55 9.18
C VAL A 198 -32.77 7.83 9.27
N SER A 199 -31.59 7.89 8.65
CA SER A 199 -30.75 9.09 8.59
C SER A 199 -31.47 10.24 7.87
N LYS A 200 -32.15 10.00 6.75
CA LYS A 200 -33.02 11.01 6.10
C LYS A 200 -34.13 11.50 7.03
N THR A 201 -34.79 10.60 7.75
CA THR A 201 -35.88 10.97 8.68
C THR A 201 -35.36 11.81 9.86
N LEU A 202 -34.17 11.48 10.38
CA LEU A 202 -33.52 12.19 11.49
C LEU A 202 -32.95 13.55 11.06
N SER A 203 -32.38 13.63 9.85
CA SER A 203 -31.88 14.87 9.24
C SER A 203 -33.01 15.89 9.03
N ASN A 204 -34.14 15.46 8.49
CA ASN A 204 -35.31 16.33 8.28
C ASN A 204 -35.86 16.87 9.61
N ALA A 205 -35.90 16.04 10.65
CA ALA A 205 -36.28 16.47 12.01
C ALA A 205 -35.23 17.41 12.66
N GLY A 206 -33.98 17.40 12.17
CA GLY A 206 -32.96 18.38 12.49
C GLY A 206 -33.20 19.72 11.79
N LYS A 207 -33.39 19.73 10.47
CA LYS A 207 -33.64 20.93 9.66
C LYS A 207 -34.81 21.78 10.22
N GLU A 208 -35.95 21.18 10.56
CA GLU A 208 -37.10 21.90 11.18
C GLU A 208 -36.77 22.64 12.50
N LEU A 209 -35.72 22.21 13.23
CA LEU A 209 -35.24 22.85 14.47
C LEU A 209 -34.23 23.97 14.19
N PHE A 210 -33.45 23.88 13.10
CA PHE A 210 -32.46 24.90 12.74
C PHE A 210 -33.07 26.06 11.97
N ASP A 211 -34.01 25.82 11.05
CA ASP A 211 -34.66 26.90 10.26
C ASP A 211 -35.48 27.85 11.15
N ASN A 212 -35.99 27.36 12.29
CA ASN A 212 -36.65 28.19 13.31
C ASN A 212 -35.68 29.05 14.15
N SER A 213 -34.36 28.90 14.01
CA SER A 213 -33.37 29.64 14.80
C SER A 213 -33.02 31.03 14.22
N GLY A 214 -33.24 31.24 12.91
CA GLY A 214 -33.28 32.58 12.31
C GLY A 214 -31.95 33.34 12.28
N ILE A 215 -30.84 32.66 11.95
CA ILE A 215 -29.51 33.28 11.78
C ILE A 215 -29.11 33.18 10.31
N THR A 216 -29.07 34.32 9.62
CA THR A 216 -28.50 34.46 8.27
C THR A 216 -27.30 35.39 8.33
N SER A 217 -26.17 34.99 7.75
CA SER A 217 -25.06 35.88 7.42
C SER A 217 -25.27 36.43 6.02
N ASP A 218 -25.46 37.75 5.92
CA ASP A 218 -25.28 38.47 4.65
C ASP A 218 -23.79 38.44 4.24
N LEU A 219 -23.50 38.86 3.00
CA LEU A 219 -22.27 38.60 2.19
C LEU A 219 -22.36 37.25 1.45
N ASP A 220 -22.10 37.15 0.14
CA ASP A 220 -21.52 38.14 -0.79
C ASP A 220 -22.46 38.59 -1.93
N ASP A 221 -22.16 39.76 -2.50
CA ASP A 221 -22.95 40.49 -3.50
C ASP A 221 -22.03 40.84 -4.70
N PHE A 222 -21.90 39.91 -5.66
CA PHE A 222 -21.02 40.03 -6.83
C PHE A 222 -21.71 39.52 -8.11
N ASP A 223 -22.45 40.41 -8.78
CA ASP A 223 -23.03 40.16 -10.10
C ASP A 223 -21.94 39.87 -11.15
N PHE A 224 -22.02 38.71 -11.81
CA PHE A 224 -21.36 38.43 -13.08
C PHE A 224 -22.41 38.09 -14.15
N ASP A 225 -22.93 39.11 -14.81
CA ASP A 225 -23.86 38.97 -15.94
C ASP A 225 -23.24 38.13 -17.07
N SER A 226 -23.71 36.89 -17.21
CA SER A 226 -23.38 36.00 -18.34
C SER A 226 -24.66 35.40 -18.93
N ASP A 227 -25.37 36.20 -19.71
CA ASP A 227 -26.59 35.79 -20.45
C ASP A 227 -26.34 34.55 -21.33
N SER A 228 -26.83 33.38 -20.89
CA SER A 228 -26.98 32.19 -21.74
C SER A 228 -28.24 31.39 -21.36
N ASP A 229 -29.37 31.78 -21.94
CA ASP A 229 -30.66 31.07 -21.87
C ASP A 229 -30.62 29.68 -22.57
N ASP A 230 -31.69 28.90 -22.34
CA ASP A 230 -32.08 27.63 -22.98
C ASP A 230 -31.26 26.36 -22.64
N SER A 231 -31.59 25.72 -21.51
CA SER A 231 -32.30 24.43 -21.58
C SER A 231 -32.99 24.03 -20.25
N ASP A 232 -34.31 23.80 -20.28
CA ASP A 232 -35.05 23.18 -19.18
C ASP A 232 -34.70 21.68 -19.05
N ASP A 233 -34.48 21.13 -17.84
CA ASP A 233 -35.51 20.40 -17.07
C ASP A 233 -34.93 19.76 -15.77
N TYR A 234 -35.80 19.54 -14.77
CA TYR A 234 -35.56 18.80 -13.50
C TYR A 234 -34.57 19.35 -12.45
N ASP A 235 -35.15 20.14 -11.54
CA ASP A 235 -34.63 20.51 -10.22
C ASP A 235 -34.67 19.32 -9.22
N ASP A 236 -33.51 18.82 -8.78
CA ASP A 236 -33.33 17.79 -7.72
C ASP A 236 -32.56 18.37 -6.51
N SER A 237 -32.94 19.57 -6.07
CA SER A 237 -32.31 20.30 -4.97
C SER A 237 -32.67 19.77 -3.58
N ASP A 238 -32.01 18.68 -3.14
CA ASP A 238 -31.49 18.56 -1.75
C ASP A 238 -30.46 17.41 -1.60
N TYR A 239 -29.56 17.27 -2.59
CA TYR A 239 -28.30 16.55 -2.36
C TYR A 239 -27.42 17.41 -1.44
N SER A 240 -26.81 16.82 -0.41
CA SER A 240 -25.71 17.49 0.30
C SER A 240 -24.54 17.65 -0.66
N ASP A 241 -24.11 18.88 -0.89
CA ASP A 241 -23.03 19.21 -1.83
C ASP A 241 -21.67 18.71 -1.31
N TYR A 242 -21.36 17.45 -1.59
CA TYR A 242 -19.98 16.98 -1.70
C TYR A 242 -19.52 17.35 -3.11
N SER A 243 -18.80 18.46 -3.21
CA SER A 243 -18.36 19.02 -4.48
C SER A 243 -17.27 18.13 -5.10
N TYR A 244 -17.69 17.17 -5.92
CA TYR A 244 -16.78 16.51 -6.86
C TYR A 244 -16.33 17.55 -7.88
N GLY A 245 -15.05 17.92 -7.83
CA GLY A 245 -14.44 18.72 -8.90
C GLY A 245 -14.43 17.91 -10.20
N ASP A 246 -14.77 18.55 -11.32
CA ASP A 246 -14.73 17.92 -12.64
C ASP A 246 -13.35 17.30 -12.95
N ASP A 247 -13.34 16.08 -13.46
CA ASP A 247 -12.12 15.36 -13.84
C ASP A 247 -11.29 16.16 -14.87
N LYS A 248 -10.04 16.45 -14.53
CA LYS A 248 -9.11 17.24 -15.35
C LYS A 248 -8.20 16.28 -16.14
N GLU A 249 -8.50 16.04 -17.41
CA GLU A 249 -7.58 15.33 -18.32
C GLU A 249 -6.58 16.30 -18.99
N VAL A 250 -5.29 16.00 -18.85
CA VAL A 250 -4.16 16.70 -19.50
C VAL A 250 -3.54 15.75 -20.53
N PRO A 251 -3.71 15.98 -21.85
CA PRO A 251 -3.15 15.11 -22.89
C PRO A 251 -1.62 15.28 -23.03
N LEU A 252 -0.93 14.17 -23.30
CA LEU A 252 0.51 14.11 -23.56
C LEU A 252 0.79 13.71 -25.01
N ASP A 253 1.91 14.17 -25.59
CA ASP A 253 2.31 13.77 -26.96
C ASP A 253 3.02 12.41 -26.98
N ASN A 254 2.33 11.37 -26.49
CA ASN A 254 2.76 9.97 -26.50
C ASN A 254 4.17 9.77 -25.91
N VAL A 255 4.36 10.20 -24.67
CA VAL A 255 5.67 10.24 -24.01
C VAL A 255 6.09 8.82 -23.58
N VAL A 256 7.20 8.33 -24.12
CA VAL A 256 7.73 7.01 -23.77
C VAL A 256 8.33 7.05 -22.35
N LEU A 257 7.74 6.31 -21.41
CA LEU A 257 8.22 6.17 -20.03
C LEU A 257 9.28 5.07 -19.90
N TYR A 258 9.18 4.00 -20.68
CA TYR A 258 10.14 2.90 -20.71
C TYR A 258 10.16 2.27 -22.12
N SER A 259 11.34 1.85 -22.60
CA SER A 259 11.46 1.15 -23.90
C SER A 259 12.73 0.30 -23.99
N ALA A 260 12.70 -0.88 -23.37
CA ALA A 260 13.76 -1.87 -23.44
C ALA A 260 13.21 -3.31 -23.42
N ASN A 261 14.05 -4.29 -23.74
CA ASN A 261 13.74 -5.72 -23.60
C ASN A 261 12.46 -6.18 -24.34
N ASP A 262 12.25 -5.65 -25.55
CA ASP A 262 11.06 -5.84 -26.41
C ASP A 262 9.71 -5.37 -25.79
N VAL A 263 9.75 -4.54 -24.74
CA VAL A 263 8.59 -3.91 -24.12
C VAL A 263 8.69 -2.37 -24.20
N THR A 264 7.56 -1.69 -24.40
CA THR A 264 7.46 -0.22 -24.40
C THR A 264 6.26 0.24 -23.58
N ILE A 265 6.43 1.23 -22.71
CA ILE A 265 5.35 1.92 -21.97
C ILE A 265 5.30 3.37 -22.44
N THR A 266 4.12 3.83 -22.87
CA THR A 266 3.91 5.17 -23.45
C THR A 266 2.74 5.88 -22.77
N ALA A 267 2.99 7.01 -22.11
CA ALA A 267 1.96 7.84 -21.50
C ALA A 267 1.21 8.69 -22.53
N THR A 268 -0.12 8.64 -22.49
CA THR A 268 -1.01 9.33 -23.44
C THR A 268 -1.74 10.53 -22.84
N SER A 269 -2.04 10.48 -21.54
CA SER A 269 -2.65 11.58 -20.80
C SER A 269 -2.47 11.38 -19.29
N ILE A 270 -2.71 12.44 -18.52
CA ILE A 270 -2.79 12.42 -17.06
C ILE A 270 -4.19 12.87 -16.68
N VAL A 271 -4.91 12.08 -15.90
CA VAL A 271 -6.21 12.45 -15.32
C VAL A 271 -5.99 12.82 -13.87
N TYR A 272 -6.58 13.94 -13.44
CA TYR A 272 -6.69 14.31 -12.02
C TYR A 272 -8.17 14.28 -11.66
N SER A 273 -8.56 13.33 -10.83
CA SER A 273 -9.88 13.26 -10.20
C SER A 273 -9.83 13.88 -8.80
N TYR A 274 -10.95 14.43 -8.35
CA TYR A 274 -11.06 15.15 -7.07
C TYR A 274 -12.11 14.51 -6.18
N TYR A 275 -11.74 14.18 -4.94
CA TYR A 275 -12.65 13.59 -3.96
C TYR A 275 -12.39 14.17 -2.57
N ASP A 276 -13.38 14.90 -2.05
CA ASP A 276 -13.21 15.71 -0.83
C ASP A 276 -11.99 16.66 -0.99
N ASP A 277 -11.09 16.74 -0.01
CA ASP A 277 -9.85 17.51 -0.13
C ASP A 277 -8.71 16.78 -0.90
N SER A 278 -8.93 15.55 -1.38
CA SER A 278 -7.88 14.71 -2.00
C SER A 278 -7.84 14.78 -3.52
N VAL A 279 -6.61 14.79 -4.07
CA VAL A 279 -6.34 14.67 -5.52
C VAL A 279 -5.93 13.23 -5.83
N ILE A 280 -6.55 12.64 -6.86
CA ILE A 280 -6.28 11.29 -7.32
C ILE A 280 -5.71 11.37 -8.75
N PRO A 281 -4.37 11.33 -8.92
CA PRO A 281 -3.75 11.40 -10.24
C PRO A 281 -3.46 10.02 -10.85
N GLU A 282 -3.81 9.87 -12.13
CA GLU A 282 -3.60 8.66 -12.91
C GLU A 282 -2.95 9.00 -14.26
N ILE A 283 -1.83 8.36 -14.59
CA ILE A 283 -1.20 8.48 -15.90
C ILE A 283 -1.72 7.34 -16.79
N LYS A 284 -2.51 7.67 -17.81
CA LYS A 284 -3.02 6.69 -18.77
C LYS A 284 -1.88 6.27 -19.70
N VAL A 285 -1.63 4.97 -19.83
CA VAL A 285 -0.50 4.41 -20.59
C VAL A 285 -0.93 3.37 -21.61
N THR A 286 -0.31 3.36 -22.78
CA THR A 286 -0.30 2.19 -23.68
C THR A 286 0.97 1.39 -23.43
N VAL A 287 0.80 0.10 -23.13
CA VAL A 287 1.91 -0.86 -22.97
C VAL A 287 1.96 -1.78 -24.18
N GLU A 288 3.13 -1.91 -24.80
CA GLU A 288 3.40 -2.79 -25.92
C GLU A 288 4.31 -3.95 -25.50
N ASN A 289 3.77 -5.16 -25.43
CA ASN A 289 4.55 -6.37 -25.21
C ASN A 289 4.86 -7.04 -26.56
N ASN A 290 6.12 -6.95 -27.01
CA ASN A 290 6.60 -7.64 -28.22
C ASN A 290 7.39 -8.93 -27.89
N THR A 291 7.44 -9.34 -26.62
CA THR A 291 8.09 -10.58 -26.16
C THR A 291 7.26 -11.83 -26.53
N SER A 292 7.79 -13.01 -26.21
CA SER A 292 7.12 -14.30 -26.39
C SER A 292 6.20 -14.74 -25.25
N ASN A 293 6.16 -13.99 -24.14
CA ASN A 293 5.49 -14.38 -22.90
C ASN A 293 4.35 -13.40 -22.58
N ASP A 294 3.38 -13.83 -21.78
CA ASP A 294 2.36 -12.93 -21.24
C ASP A 294 2.95 -12.24 -20.00
N LEU A 295 2.88 -10.90 -19.94
CA LEU A 295 3.60 -10.09 -18.96
C LEU A 295 2.64 -9.39 -17.99
N GLY A 296 2.83 -9.63 -16.69
CA GLY A 296 2.43 -8.68 -15.66
C GLY A 296 3.52 -7.63 -15.44
N ILE A 297 3.13 -6.46 -14.93
CA ILE A 297 4.01 -5.30 -14.74
C ILE A 297 4.13 -5.01 -13.24
N ASN A 298 5.35 -4.75 -12.76
CA ASN A 298 5.59 -4.17 -11.45
C ASN A 298 6.19 -2.77 -11.60
N VAL A 299 5.79 -1.85 -10.72
CA VAL A 299 6.45 -0.55 -10.55
C VAL A 299 7.31 -0.67 -9.31
N ASP A 300 8.63 -0.79 -9.50
CA ASP A 300 9.56 -1.02 -8.39
C ASP A 300 9.81 0.30 -7.63
N TYR A 301 9.87 1.41 -8.37
CA TYR A 301 9.90 2.77 -7.83
C TYR A 301 9.15 3.76 -8.72
N CYS A 302 8.44 4.69 -8.09
CA CYS A 302 7.96 5.91 -8.70
C CYS A 302 8.46 7.13 -7.91
N ALA A 303 8.80 8.22 -8.60
CA ALA A 303 8.90 9.53 -7.97
C ALA A 303 8.31 10.59 -8.89
N ILE A 304 7.45 11.44 -8.33
CA ILE A 304 6.75 12.51 -9.05
C ILE A 304 7.38 13.84 -8.67
N ASN A 305 7.77 14.63 -9.66
CA ASN A 305 8.43 15.93 -9.49
C ASN A 305 9.64 15.92 -8.53
N GLY A 306 10.32 14.78 -8.36
CA GLY A 306 11.42 14.63 -7.40
C GLY A 306 11.03 14.14 -6.00
N VAL A 307 9.77 13.78 -5.75
CA VAL A 307 9.31 13.12 -4.51
C VAL A 307 8.97 11.65 -4.78
N THR A 308 9.68 10.72 -4.16
CA THR A 308 9.41 9.27 -4.18
C THR A 308 8.16 8.98 -3.37
N MET A 309 7.23 8.25 -4.00
CA MET A 309 5.88 7.93 -3.52
C MET A 309 5.40 6.61 -4.14
N TYR A 310 4.35 5.99 -3.60
CA TYR A 310 3.84 4.75 -4.17
C TYR A 310 3.15 4.98 -5.53
N GLY A 311 3.30 4.01 -6.43
CA GLY A 311 2.58 3.95 -7.71
C GLY A 311 2.54 2.52 -8.24
N TYR A 312 1.54 2.19 -9.05
CA TYR A 312 1.36 0.85 -9.60
C TYR A 312 0.73 0.89 -10.99
N ILE A 313 0.94 -0.18 -11.77
CA ILE A 313 0.19 -0.44 -13.01
C ILE A 313 -0.51 -1.80 -12.82
N SER A 314 -1.84 -1.81 -12.87
CA SER A 314 -2.61 -3.06 -12.86
C SER A 314 -2.95 -3.50 -14.28
N GLY A 315 -2.38 -4.61 -14.76
CA GLY A 315 -2.73 -5.19 -16.05
C GLY A 315 -1.78 -6.29 -16.51
N ASP A 316 -2.32 -7.30 -17.20
CA ASP A 316 -1.56 -8.38 -17.84
C ASP A 316 -1.57 -8.20 -19.37
N VAL A 317 -0.40 -7.96 -19.96
CA VAL A 317 -0.23 -7.70 -21.40
C VAL A 317 0.26 -8.97 -22.08
N ALA A 318 -0.64 -9.66 -22.79
CA ALA A 318 -0.31 -10.92 -23.46
C ALA A 318 0.73 -10.79 -24.61
N ALA A 319 1.42 -11.88 -24.94
CA ALA A 319 2.53 -11.93 -25.89
C ALA A 319 2.19 -11.37 -27.28
N GLY A 320 3.00 -10.42 -27.76
CA GLY A 320 2.78 -9.75 -29.04
C GLY A 320 1.46 -8.98 -29.09
N LYS A 321 1.09 -8.28 -28.01
CA LYS A 321 -0.11 -7.43 -27.88
C LYS A 321 0.25 -6.04 -27.39
N LYS A 322 -0.75 -5.16 -27.47
CA LYS A 322 -0.78 -3.90 -26.74
C LYS A 322 -1.97 -3.93 -25.80
N SER A 323 -1.85 -3.26 -24.67
CA SER A 323 -2.97 -2.93 -23.79
C SER A 323 -2.92 -1.45 -23.43
N ASN A 324 -4.06 -0.91 -22.98
CA ASN A 324 -4.14 0.41 -22.38
C ASN A 324 -4.40 0.18 -20.89
N GLU A 325 -3.44 0.59 -20.07
CA GLU A 325 -3.44 0.42 -18.62
C GLU A 325 -3.30 1.79 -17.95
N GLU A 326 -3.33 1.79 -16.62
CA GLU A 326 -3.37 3.01 -15.81
C GLU A 326 -2.23 2.92 -14.79
N LEU A 327 -1.32 3.90 -14.84
CA LEU A 327 -0.30 4.11 -13.81
C LEU A 327 -0.93 5.01 -12.75
N SER A 328 -1.53 4.38 -11.76
CA SER A 328 -2.10 5.05 -10.59
C SER A 328 -0.98 5.45 -9.63
N ILE A 329 -1.09 6.65 -9.08
CA ILE A 329 -0.15 7.23 -8.11
C ILE A 329 -0.87 7.36 -6.76
N SER A 330 -0.11 7.25 -5.67
CA SER A 330 -0.61 7.44 -4.30
C SER A 330 -1.32 8.79 -4.14
N SER A 331 -2.64 8.76 -3.91
CA SER A 331 -3.46 9.95 -3.65
C SER A 331 -2.97 10.72 -2.42
N ASP A 332 -2.55 9.99 -1.40
CA ASP A 332 -2.29 10.53 -0.08
C ASP A 332 -0.91 11.20 -0.05
N ASP A 333 0.11 10.54 -0.61
CA ASP A 333 1.43 11.15 -0.84
C ASP A 333 1.32 12.39 -1.76
N PHE A 334 0.59 12.27 -2.87
CA PHE A 334 0.46 13.36 -3.84
C PHE A 334 -0.29 14.55 -3.27
N THR A 335 -1.39 14.33 -2.55
CA THR A 335 -2.13 15.40 -1.84
C THR A 335 -1.25 16.04 -0.77
N LEU A 336 -0.48 15.25 -0.01
CA LEU A 336 0.46 15.73 1.01
C LEU A 336 1.60 16.60 0.44
N THR A 337 2.04 16.35 -0.80
CA THR A 337 3.03 17.21 -1.47
C THR A 337 2.50 18.59 -1.86
N GLY A 338 1.19 18.74 -2.05
CA GLY A 338 0.56 19.95 -2.59
C GLY A 338 0.83 20.20 -4.09
N PHE A 339 1.02 19.16 -4.91
CA PHE A 339 1.27 19.30 -6.36
C PHE A 339 -0.01 19.60 -7.17
N ASP A 340 0.03 20.65 -8.01
CA ASP A 340 -1.01 20.98 -9.01
C ASP A 340 -0.90 20.18 -10.32
N SER A 341 0.26 19.56 -10.57
CA SER A 341 0.60 18.82 -11.80
C SER A 341 1.73 17.79 -11.61
N ILE A 342 1.78 16.80 -12.50
CA ILE A 342 2.93 15.93 -12.76
C ILE A 342 3.71 16.52 -13.94
N ASP A 343 4.82 17.20 -13.63
CA ASP A 343 5.75 17.80 -14.60
C ASP A 343 6.93 16.86 -14.92
N ASN A 344 7.26 15.92 -14.02
CA ASN A 344 8.30 14.91 -14.17
C ASN A 344 7.93 13.61 -13.43
N ILE A 345 8.41 12.49 -13.97
CA ILE A 345 8.36 11.18 -13.34
C ILE A 345 9.73 10.50 -13.44
N LYS A 346 10.26 10.03 -12.31
CA LYS A 346 11.25 8.93 -12.28
C LYS A 346 10.52 7.61 -12.10
N LEU A 347 10.88 6.60 -12.89
CA LEU A 347 10.19 5.32 -12.94
C LEU A 347 11.19 4.16 -13.08
N GLN A 348 11.10 3.16 -12.21
CA GLN A 348 11.68 1.83 -12.43
C GLN A 348 10.55 0.82 -12.56
N VAL A 349 10.65 -0.07 -13.55
CA VAL A 349 9.67 -1.13 -13.82
C VAL A 349 10.36 -2.45 -14.10
N SER A 350 9.79 -3.51 -13.54
CA SER A 350 10.14 -4.91 -13.79
C SER A 350 8.91 -5.66 -14.28
N PHE A 351 9.12 -6.79 -14.94
CA PHE A 351 8.07 -7.55 -15.61
C PHE A 351 8.17 -9.02 -15.22
N TYR A 352 7.02 -9.62 -14.90
CA TYR A 352 6.90 -11.02 -14.49
C TYR A 352 5.99 -11.80 -15.44
N ASP A 353 6.16 -13.11 -15.48
CA ASP A 353 5.28 -14.01 -16.22
C ASP A 353 3.90 -14.08 -15.53
N SER A 354 2.83 -13.65 -16.20
CA SER A 354 1.51 -13.48 -15.54
C SER A 354 0.86 -14.79 -15.09
N ASP A 355 1.28 -15.94 -15.62
CA ASP A 355 0.78 -17.28 -15.25
C ASP A 355 1.52 -17.87 -14.03
N THR A 356 2.79 -17.48 -13.82
CA THR A 356 3.69 -18.12 -12.82
C THR A 356 4.24 -17.18 -11.76
N TYR A 357 4.23 -15.86 -11.99
CA TYR A 357 4.86 -14.81 -11.19
C TYR A 357 6.40 -14.90 -11.08
N ASP A 358 7.05 -15.66 -11.96
CA ASP A 358 8.52 -15.64 -12.11
C ASP A 358 8.95 -14.34 -12.82
N THR A 359 9.94 -13.62 -12.27
CA THR A 359 10.51 -12.41 -12.90
C THR A 359 11.15 -12.74 -14.25
N LEU A 360 10.74 -12.02 -15.30
CA LEU A 360 11.21 -12.19 -16.68
C LEU A 360 12.18 -11.09 -17.12
N ILE A 361 11.91 -9.86 -16.71
CA ILE A 361 12.72 -8.67 -17.04
C ILE A 361 12.87 -7.85 -15.77
N ASP A 362 14.11 -7.72 -15.32
CA ASP A 362 14.58 -6.73 -14.35
C ASP A 362 15.95 -6.27 -14.87
N ASP A 363 16.10 -4.99 -15.16
CA ASP A 363 17.36 -4.38 -15.56
C ASP A 363 17.85 -3.29 -14.59
N GLY A 364 17.11 -3.04 -13.50
CA GLY A 364 17.41 -2.01 -12.51
C GLY A 364 17.42 -0.58 -13.03
N VAL A 365 16.99 -0.28 -14.26
CA VAL A 365 17.15 1.07 -14.83
C VAL A 365 16.00 2.01 -14.43
N VAL A 366 16.30 2.90 -13.48
CA VAL A 366 15.48 4.09 -13.23
C VAL A 366 15.52 5.02 -14.45
N GLN A 367 14.37 5.21 -15.09
CA GLN A 367 14.13 6.23 -16.11
C GLN A 367 13.81 7.57 -15.42
N ASP A 368 14.16 8.69 -16.05
CA ASP A 368 13.87 10.05 -15.55
C ASP A 368 13.31 10.88 -16.72
N ILE A 369 11.99 11.16 -16.67
CA ILE A 369 11.22 11.68 -17.80
C ILE A 369 10.49 12.96 -17.41
N ASN A 370 10.78 14.05 -18.10
CA ASN A 370 9.96 15.27 -18.02
C ASN A 370 8.71 15.11 -18.88
N LEU A 371 7.54 15.34 -18.28
CA LEU A 371 6.26 15.44 -18.98
C LEU A 371 5.93 16.90 -19.35
N SER A 372 6.60 17.88 -18.74
CA SER A 372 6.48 19.31 -19.03
C SER A 372 7.83 20.00 -19.27
N ASP A 373 7.83 21.00 -20.15
CA ASP A 373 8.95 21.94 -20.35
C ASP A 373 9.22 22.83 -19.13
N SER A 374 8.26 22.95 -18.20
CA SER A 374 8.37 23.80 -16.99
C SER A 374 9.04 23.14 -15.79
N TYR A 375 9.39 21.85 -15.86
CA TYR A 375 9.76 21.08 -14.68
C TYR A 375 10.88 21.70 -13.83
N THR A 376 10.56 21.94 -12.55
CA THR A 376 11.51 22.14 -11.47
C THR A 376 11.29 21.07 -10.40
N PRO A 377 12.32 20.34 -9.94
CA PRO A 377 12.19 19.42 -8.82
C PRO A 377 11.63 20.11 -7.57
N PHE A 378 10.84 19.37 -6.80
CA PHE A 378 10.41 19.77 -5.46
C PHE A 378 11.61 20.16 -4.60
N SER A 379 11.43 21.16 -3.76
CA SER A 379 12.42 21.56 -2.76
C SER A 379 11.68 21.88 -1.47
N ILE A 380 12.12 21.29 -0.36
CA ILE A 380 11.58 21.55 0.98
C ILE A 380 11.55 23.04 1.36
N SER A 381 12.35 23.87 0.69
CA SER A 381 12.31 25.34 0.84
C SER A 381 11.02 26.01 0.36
N SER A 382 10.14 25.32 -0.36
CA SER A 382 8.81 25.80 -0.71
C SER A 382 7.74 25.52 0.35
N VAL A 383 8.05 24.69 1.36
CA VAL A 383 7.09 24.30 2.42
C VAL A 383 7.19 25.27 3.60
N PRO A 384 6.15 26.07 3.91
CA PRO A 384 6.18 26.98 5.04
C PRO A 384 6.32 26.23 6.36
N GLY A 385 7.15 26.74 7.28
CA GLY A 385 7.30 26.19 8.63
C GLY A 385 8.20 24.96 8.77
N ALA A 386 8.63 24.33 7.67
CA ALA A 386 9.50 23.14 7.73
C ALA A 386 10.84 23.41 8.45
N VAL A 387 11.22 22.52 9.36
CA VAL A 387 12.39 22.63 10.24
C VAL A 387 13.42 21.56 9.88
N ALA A 388 14.63 21.99 9.52
CA ALA A 388 15.76 21.07 9.30
C ALA A 388 16.24 20.46 10.63
N LEU A 389 16.40 19.14 10.65
CA LEU A 389 16.82 18.35 11.83
C LEU A 389 18.28 17.89 11.73
N ASP A 390 18.66 17.28 10.62
CA ASP A 390 20.04 16.85 10.31
C ASP A 390 20.33 17.01 8.79
N SER A 391 21.61 17.11 8.44
CA SER A 391 22.15 17.17 7.07
C SER A 391 23.53 16.50 7.07
N SER A 392 23.52 15.18 6.89
CA SER A 392 24.65 14.29 7.21
C SER A 392 24.73 13.12 6.21
N ASN A 393 25.96 12.76 5.79
CA ASN A 393 26.24 11.69 4.82
C ASN A 393 25.49 11.77 3.46
N GLY A 394 24.91 12.92 3.12
CA GLY A 394 24.08 13.11 1.91
C GLY A 394 22.59 12.86 2.14
N ILE A 395 22.17 12.56 3.36
CA ILE A 395 20.77 12.55 3.79
C ILE A 395 20.47 13.87 4.50
N ASN A 396 19.38 14.53 4.13
CA ASN A 396 18.87 15.71 4.84
C ASN A 396 17.48 15.39 5.39
N ALA A 397 17.27 15.59 6.69
CA ALA A 397 16.02 15.26 7.38
C ALA A 397 15.33 16.52 7.89
N TYR A 398 14.02 16.63 7.66
CA TYR A 398 13.20 17.78 8.01
C TYR A 398 11.91 17.34 8.71
N TYR A 399 11.52 18.04 9.76
CA TYR A 399 10.16 18.01 10.29
C TYR A 399 9.30 18.99 9.48
N VAL A 400 8.17 18.54 8.95
CA VAL A 400 7.28 19.34 8.11
C VAL A 400 6.15 19.95 8.92
N GLY A 401 5.55 19.16 9.82
CA GLY A 401 4.39 19.54 10.61
C GLY A 401 3.55 18.32 10.97
N THR A 402 2.25 18.53 11.20
CA THR A 402 1.29 17.45 11.46
C THR A 402 0.07 17.54 10.55
N THR A 403 -0.46 16.38 10.17
CA THR A 403 -1.86 16.19 9.76
C THR A 403 -2.57 15.39 10.86
N THR A 404 -3.85 15.06 10.69
CA THR A 404 -4.52 14.03 11.48
C THR A 404 -4.83 12.81 10.61
N GLY A 405 -4.99 11.64 11.23
CA GLY A 405 -5.27 10.36 10.56
C GLY A 405 -6.73 10.17 10.16
N TRP A 406 -7.08 8.93 9.82
CA TRP A 406 -8.40 8.51 9.34
C TRP A 406 -9.42 8.24 10.47
N ASP A 407 -8.95 8.22 11.72
CA ASP A 407 -9.70 7.97 12.96
C ASP A 407 -9.48 9.08 14.03
N ASP A 408 -9.08 10.28 13.58
CA ASP A 408 -8.78 11.47 14.37
C ASP A 408 -7.43 11.46 15.16
N THR A 409 -6.53 10.48 14.96
CA THR A 409 -5.14 10.47 15.49
C THR A 409 -4.30 11.66 15.02
N LEU A 410 -3.27 12.05 15.77
CA LEU A 410 -2.25 13.01 15.32
C LEU A 410 -1.18 12.31 14.49
N VAL A 411 -0.89 12.79 13.27
CA VAL A 411 0.12 12.21 12.36
C VAL A 411 1.25 13.21 12.14
N PHE A 412 2.47 12.83 12.48
CA PHE A 412 3.68 13.61 12.28
C PHE A 412 4.26 13.41 10.88
N VAL A 413 4.52 14.50 10.18
CA VAL A 413 5.05 14.47 8.82
C VAL A 413 6.50 14.94 8.83
N PHE A 414 7.37 14.11 8.25
CA PHE A 414 8.76 14.40 7.97
C PHE A 414 9.00 14.41 6.46
N TYR A 415 10.04 15.08 6.02
CA TYR A 415 10.57 14.97 4.66
C TYR A 415 12.05 14.58 4.76
N ILE A 416 12.42 13.50 4.08
CA ILE A 416 13.80 13.01 4.00
C ILE A 416 14.27 13.17 2.57
N GLU A 417 15.43 13.80 2.35
CA GLU A 417 16.03 14.03 1.03
C GLU A 417 17.30 13.18 0.87
N ASN A 418 17.41 12.48 -0.26
CA ASN A 418 18.57 11.68 -0.64
C ASN A 418 19.37 12.38 -1.73
N THR A 419 20.49 12.99 -1.34
CA THR A 419 21.45 13.63 -2.26
C THR A 419 22.61 12.71 -2.67
N THR A 420 22.53 11.41 -2.35
CA THR A 420 23.53 10.40 -2.72
C THR A 420 23.28 9.83 -4.14
N ASP A 421 24.20 8.97 -4.60
CA ASP A 421 24.09 8.20 -5.85
C ASP A 421 23.44 6.80 -5.66
N LYS A 422 22.90 6.51 -4.47
CA LYS A 422 22.32 5.21 -4.09
C LYS A 422 20.81 5.28 -3.94
N THR A 423 20.12 4.17 -4.23
CA THR A 423 18.74 3.96 -3.75
C THR A 423 18.79 3.52 -2.29
N CYS A 424 17.94 4.12 -1.46
CA CYS A 424 17.99 3.98 -0.01
C CYS A 424 16.60 3.71 0.59
N VAL A 425 16.58 3.17 1.80
CA VAL A 425 15.38 3.15 2.67
C VAL A 425 15.69 4.00 3.89
N ALA A 426 14.85 4.98 4.18
CA ALA A 426 14.85 5.70 5.46
C ALA A 426 13.80 5.10 6.39
N GLU A 427 14.14 4.97 7.66
CA GLU A 427 13.32 4.32 8.69
C GLU A 427 13.42 5.11 9.99
N SER A 428 12.29 5.28 10.70
CA SER A 428 12.25 5.88 12.03
C SER A 428 12.75 4.89 13.09
N ASP A 429 13.61 5.34 13.99
CA ASP A 429 14.03 4.62 15.20
C ASP A 429 13.81 5.50 16.45
N ASP A 430 13.62 4.86 17.60
CA ASP A 430 13.36 5.49 18.91
C ASP A 430 12.38 6.72 18.86
N PHE A 431 11.28 6.63 18.10
CA PHE A 431 10.28 7.71 18.04
C PHE A 431 9.52 7.86 19.38
N SER A 432 9.51 9.08 19.94
CA SER A 432 8.88 9.35 21.23
C SER A 432 8.14 10.69 21.29
N ILE A 433 7.05 10.71 22.08
CA ILE A 433 6.22 11.87 22.37
C ILE A 433 6.03 11.96 23.89
N ASN A 434 6.23 13.13 24.48
CA ASN A 434 6.09 13.38 25.92
C ASN A 434 6.92 12.41 26.80
N ASP A 435 8.10 12.00 26.33
CA ASP A 435 9.00 10.98 26.92
C ASP A 435 8.44 9.54 26.89
N PHE A 436 7.41 9.26 26.10
CA PHE A 436 6.84 7.92 25.85
C PHE A 436 7.10 7.46 24.42
N MET A 437 7.60 6.22 24.26
CA MET A 437 7.72 5.57 22.95
C MET A 437 6.34 5.46 22.29
N GLN A 438 6.29 5.69 20.98
CA GLN A 438 5.15 5.30 20.14
C GLN A 438 5.38 3.89 19.58
N ASP A 439 4.31 3.17 19.25
CA ASP A 439 4.40 1.81 18.68
C ASP A 439 4.51 1.81 17.14
N ASP A 440 4.19 2.93 16.47
CA ASP A 440 4.16 3.07 15.01
C ASP A 440 5.49 3.43 14.34
N TYR A 441 5.58 3.15 13.03
CA TYR A 441 6.84 3.08 12.29
C TYR A 441 6.78 3.83 10.95
N GLY A 442 7.53 4.93 10.86
CA GLY A 442 7.78 5.62 9.60
C GLY A 442 8.83 4.90 8.76
N TYR A 443 8.52 4.67 7.48
CA TYR A 443 9.51 4.24 6.49
C TYR A 443 9.26 4.92 5.16
N GLY A 444 10.30 5.02 4.32
CA GLY A 444 10.19 5.59 2.99
C GLY A 444 11.34 5.17 2.08
N TYR A 445 11.04 4.91 0.81
CA TYR A 445 12.04 4.66 -0.22
C TYR A 445 12.56 5.98 -0.79
N LEU A 446 13.86 6.06 -1.09
CA LEU A 446 14.47 7.24 -1.70
C LEU A 446 15.35 6.85 -2.88
N LEU A 447 14.97 7.32 -4.07
CA LEU A 447 15.82 7.25 -5.26
C LEU A 447 16.99 8.25 -5.17
N PRO A 448 18.06 8.08 -5.98
CA PRO A 448 19.11 9.08 -6.11
C PRO A 448 18.54 10.44 -6.57
N GLY A 449 18.80 11.49 -5.78
CA GLY A 449 18.32 12.85 -6.07
C GLY A 449 16.79 12.95 -6.06
N THR A 450 16.14 12.35 -5.06
CA THR A 450 14.74 12.59 -4.67
C THR A 450 14.65 12.76 -3.16
N GLY A 451 13.51 13.22 -2.68
CA GLY A 451 13.12 12.98 -1.28
C GLY A 451 11.85 12.15 -1.18
N THR A 452 11.41 11.89 0.03
CA THR A 452 10.14 11.23 0.33
C THR A 452 9.51 11.88 1.55
N PHE A 453 8.18 11.94 1.59
CA PHE A 453 7.46 12.25 2.81
C PHE A 453 7.35 10.98 3.66
N MET A 454 7.54 11.10 4.96
CA MET A 454 7.40 10.02 5.92
C MET A 454 6.39 10.47 6.98
N SER A 455 5.23 9.83 6.97
CA SER A 455 4.19 10.03 7.98
C SER A 455 4.33 9.01 9.10
N ILE A 456 4.19 9.45 10.34
CA ILE A 456 4.18 8.57 11.53
C ILE A 456 2.97 8.94 12.38
N GLU A 457 2.08 7.96 12.54
CA GLU A 457 0.89 8.07 13.38
C GLU A 457 1.30 8.06 14.87
N ALA A 458 0.59 8.81 15.70
CA ALA A 458 0.73 8.75 17.15
C ALA A 458 -0.28 7.76 17.74
N ASN A 459 0.03 7.19 18.91
CA ASN A 459 -0.86 6.27 19.61
C ASN A 459 -2.28 6.88 19.80
N ASP A 460 -3.32 6.04 19.86
CA ASP A 460 -4.76 6.39 19.90
C ASP A 460 -5.17 7.50 20.90
N ASP A 461 -4.37 7.78 21.93
CA ASP A 461 -4.63 8.79 22.96
C ASP A 461 -4.07 10.19 22.66
N ILE A 462 -3.40 10.39 21.52
CA ILE A 462 -2.81 11.66 21.08
C ILE A 462 -3.48 12.13 19.76
N THR A 463 -4.46 13.03 19.88
CA THR A 463 -5.25 13.56 18.74
C THR A 463 -5.03 15.05 18.46
N SER A 464 -4.17 15.74 19.25
CA SER A 464 -3.87 17.16 19.07
C SER A 464 -2.40 17.48 19.35
N ILE A 465 -1.84 18.38 18.53
CA ILE A 465 -0.50 18.95 18.73
C ILE A 465 -0.40 19.78 20.02
N ASP A 466 -1.53 20.29 20.56
CA ASP A 466 -1.56 21.03 21.83
C ASP A 466 -1.21 20.15 23.05
N ASP A 467 -1.40 18.83 22.96
CA ASP A 467 -1.05 17.88 24.01
C ASP A 467 0.43 17.45 23.94
N VAL A 468 1.21 17.96 22.98
CA VAL A 468 2.62 17.61 22.73
C VAL A 468 3.56 18.64 23.34
N THR A 469 4.30 18.23 24.38
CA THR A 469 5.27 19.07 25.10
C THR A 469 6.72 18.80 24.70
N ASN A 470 7.03 17.56 24.33
CA ASN A 470 8.31 17.10 23.81
C ASN A 470 8.05 16.07 22.69
N ALA A 471 8.85 16.07 21.64
CA ALA A 471 8.90 14.96 20.69
C ALA A 471 10.32 14.80 20.11
N SER A 472 10.80 13.56 20.06
CA SER A 472 12.11 13.18 19.52
C SER A 472 12.03 11.96 18.61
N ILE A 473 12.98 11.87 17.69
CA ILE A 473 13.08 10.80 16.70
C ILE A 473 14.55 10.52 16.36
N LYS A 474 14.85 9.33 15.86
CA LYS A 474 16.07 9.05 15.09
C LYS A 474 15.70 8.55 13.71
N PHE A 475 16.63 8.66 12.77
CA PHE A 475 16.52 8.02 11.47
C PHE A 475 17.70 7.08 11.24
N GLU A 476 17.41 5.82 10.88
CA GLU A 476 18.38 4.98 10.18
C GLU A 476 18.13 5.08 8.67
N VAL A 477 19.20 5.12 7.88
CA VAL A 477 19.12 4.99 6.42
C VAL A 477 20.04 3.87 5.96
N ARG A 478 19.45 2.91 5.24
CA ARG A 478 20.09 1.73 4.69
C ARG A 478 20.20 1.83 3.18
N ASP A 479 21.29 1.31 2.64
CA ASP A 479 21.43 1.03 1.21
C ASP A 479 20.45 -0.08 0.81
N TYR A 480 19.65 0.11 -0.25
CA TYR A 480 18.56 -0.81 -0.58
C TYR A 480 19.04 -2.22 -0.96
N ASP A 481 20.08 -2.33 -1.79
CA ASP A 481 20.55 -3.61 -2.32
C ASP A 481 21.27 -4.48 -1.27
N SER A 482 22.00 -3.83 -0.35
CA SER A 482 22.84 -4.51 0.65
C SER A 482 22.24 -4.55 2.05
N TYR A 483 21.23 -3.72 2.33
CA TYR A 483 20.69 -3.43 3.67
C TYR A 483 21.73 -2.92 4.69
N GLU A 484 22.92 -2.49 4.24
CA GLU A 484 23.92 -1.88 5.13
C GLU A 484 23.49 -0.46 5.54
N THR A 485 23.29 -0.23 6.84
CA THR A 485 23.11 1.11 7.41
C THR A 485 24.36 1.95 7.17
N PHE A 486 24.24 3.04 6.41
CA PHE A 486 25.35 3.97 6.13
C PHE A 486 25.14 5.36 6.76
N TYR A 487 23.94 5.63 7.26
CA TYR A 487 23.63 6.78 8.09
C TYR A 487 22.67 6.36 9.21
N SER A 488 22.91 6.91 10.40
CA SER A 488 22.08 6.77 11.60
C SER A 488 22.27 8.06 12.37
N SER A 489 21.19 8.74 12.74
CA SER A 489 21.26 10.04 13.43
C SER A 489 21.51 9.87 14.93
N ASP A 490 22.02 10.93 15.57
CA ASP A 490 21.79 11.12 17.01
C ASP A 490 20.27 11.36 17.26
N GLU A 491 19.85 11.49 18.52
CA GLU A 491 18.45 11.84 18.85
C GLU A 491 18.12 13.27 18.40
N LEU A 492 17.07 13.40 17.57
CA LEU A 492 16.61 14.66 16.98
C LEU A 492 15.33 15.12 17.70
N THR A 493 15.46 16.00 18.70
CA THR A 493 14.31 16.68 19.31
C THR A 493 13.76 17.73 18.33
N PHE A 494 12.52 17.55 17.87
CA PHE A 494 11.89 18.45 16.89
C PHE A 494 10.74 19.29 17.46
N ILE A 495 10.19 18.91 18.63
CA ILE A 495 9.29 19.75 19.46
C ILE A 495 9.85 19.82 20.88
N SER A 496 9.93 21.02 21.46
CA SER A 496 10.36 21.21 22.86
C SER A 496 9.77 22.49 23.48
N ASN A 497 8.72 22.33 24.28
CA ASN A 497 8.10 23.40 25.06
C ASN A 497 8.76 23.52 26.44
N ASN A 498 9.66 24.51 26.61
CA ASN A 498 10.44 24.79 27.84
C ASN A 498 9.70 25.68 28.86
#